data_AF-A0A6A5ZH14-F1
#
_entry.id   AF-A0A6A5ZH14-F1
#
_cell.length_a   1.000
_cell.length_b   1.000
_cell.length_c   1.000
_cell.angle_alpha   90.00
_cell.angle_beta   90.00
_cell.angle_gamma   90.00
#
_symmetry.space_group_name_H-M   'P 1'
#
loop_
_entity.id
_entity.type
_entity.pdbx_description
1 polymer ?
#
loop_
_entity_poly.entity_id
_entity_poly.type
_entity_poly.pdbx_seq_one_letter_code
_entity_poly.pdbx_strand_id
1 'polypeptide(L)'
;MSGPKPIDPYRALALDAAGITFLRPIFTANPHIPTQLLLENVINYFVIFTGSFNPPHWGQEETIAHCFEDAPPGMHIVAGVIQFVNDEGVRHKVQGSSPIALPHSQRLQLIKIPQITSRCYCFPGTDTQFDVFLAALNDVMKNTHF
;
A
#
# COMPACT_ATOMS: atom_id res chain seq x y z
N MET A 1 21.91 17.65 11.09
CA MET A 1 21.42 17.03 9.84
C MET A 1 20.90 15.67 10.24
N SER A 2 19.58 15.45 10.19
CA SER A 2 19.05 14.09 10.33
C SER A 2 19.32 13.34 9.03
N GLY A 3 19.64 12.05 9.11
CA GLY A 3 19.82 11.22 7.93
C GLY A 3 18.48 10.77 7.33
N PRO A 4 18.51 10.02 6.23
CA PRO A 4 17.32 9.36 5.67
C PRO A 4 16.59 8.53 6.74
N LYS A 5 15.27 8.66 6.81
CA LYS A 5 14.44 8.00 7.86
C LYS A 5 13.62 6.85 7.28
N PRO A 6 13.44 5.73 8.01
CA PRO A 6 12.52 4.68 7.61
C PRO A 6 11.08 5.18 7.70
N ILE A 7 10.21 4.69 6.81
CA ILE A 7 8.82 5.11 6.71
C ILE A 7 7.89 4.41 7.73
N ASP A 8 8.32 3.27 8.28
CA ASP A 8 7.51 2.41 9.15
C ASP A 8 6.93 3.10 10.39
N PRO A 9 7.68 3.94 11.15
CA PRO A 9 7.14 4.58 12.35
C PRO A 9 5.97 5.52 12.08
N TYR A 10 6.00 6.23 10.94
CA TYR A 10 4.97 7.19 10.55
C TYR A 10 3.66 6.52 10.15
N ARG A 11 3.76 5.28 9.64
CA ARG A 11 2.60 4.47 9.24
C ARG A 11 1.90 3.85 10.43
N ALA A 12 2.65 3.39 11.42
CA ALA A 12 2.08 2.86 12.66
C ALA A 12 1.17 3.92 13.33
N LEU A 13 1.63 5.17 13.38
CA LEU A 13 0.84 6.29 13.89
C LEU A 13 -0.46 6.53 13.09
N ALA A 14 -0.39 6.45 11.76
CA ALA A 14 -1.58 6.61 10.91
C ALA A 14 -2.59 5.45 11.07
N LEU A 15 -2.12 4.22 11.32
CA LEU A 15 -2.99 3.07 11.57
C LEU A 15 -3.68 3.14 12.93
N ASP A 16 -2.96 3.57 13.97
CA ASP A 16 -3.54 3.81 15.29
C ASP A 16 -4.63 4.88 15.23
N ALA A 17 -4.40 5.97 14.50
CA ALA A 17 -5.40 7.01 14.27
C ALA A 17 -6.65 6.51 13.53
N ALA A 18 -6.50 5.51 12.64
CA ALA A 18 -7.60 4.86 11.95
C ALA A 18 -8.30 3.77 12.80
N GLY A 19 -7.86 3.53 14.04
CA GLY A 19 -8.39 2.50 14.91
C GLY A 19 -8.07 1.07 14.43
N ILE A 20 -6.99 0.90 13.66
CA ILE A 20 -6.61 -0.39 13.07
C ILE A 20 -5.44 -0.97 13.88
N THR A 21 -5.72 -1.98 14.70
CA THR A 21 -4.67 -2.75 15.40
C THR A 21 -3.97 -3.69 14.43
N PHE A 22 -2.68 -3.50 14.17
CA PHE A 22 -1.93 -4.28 13.18
C PHE A 22 -0.96 -5.27 13.84
N LEU A 23 -1.07 -6.56 13.49
CA LEU A 23 -0.35 -7.69 14.11
C LEU A 23 0.85 -8.22 13.29
N ARG A 24 1.29 -7.51 12.23
CA ARG A 24 2.42 -7.94 11.38
C ARG A 24 3.33 -6.75 10.99
N PRO A 25 4.57 -6.99 10.54
CA PRO A 25 5.33 -5.96 9.85
C PRO A 25 4.58 -5.50 8.59
N ILE A 26 4.45 -4.18 8.43
CA ILE A 26 3.71 -3.53 7.33
C ILE A 26 4.40 -3.78 5.98
N PHE A 27 5.74 -3.86 5.98
CA PHE A 27 6.52 -4.41 4.88
C PHE A 27 7.22 -5.68 5.34
N THR A 28 7.26 -6.66 4.44
CA THR A 28 8.18 -7.77 4.60
C THR A 28 9.52 -7.31 4.05
N ALA A 29 10.52 -7.18 4.93
CA ALA A 29 11.89 -6.88 4.52
C ALA A 29 12.31 -7.91 3.46
N ASN A 30 12.69 -7.43 2.28
CA ASN A 30 13.18 -8.25 1.19
C ASN A 30 14.63 -7.83 0.90
N PRO A 31 15.61 -8.72 1.08
CA PRO A 31 17.03 -8.37 0.89
C PRO A 31 17.37 -7.98 -0.54
N HIS A 32 16.49 -8.28 -1.50
CA HIS A 32 16.67 -7.94 -2.92
C HIS A 32 15.87 -6.71 -3.36
N ILE A 33 14.99 -6.18 -2.52
CA ILE A 33 14.17 -5.01 -2.83
C ILE A 33 14.44 -3.94 -1.76
N PRO A 34 15.22 -2.90 -2.07
CA PRO A 34 15.58 -1.90 -1.09
C PRO A 34 14.35 -1.13 -0.62
N THR A 35 14.21 -0.97 0.69
CA THR A 35 13.22 -0.07 1.28
C THR A 35 13.59 1.36 0.92
N GLN A 36 12.68 2.06 0.25
CA GLN A 36 12.85 3.48 -0.04
C GLN A 36 12.78 4.26 1.28
N LEU A 37 13.74 5.17 1.47
CA LEU A 37 13.82 6.02 2.66
C LEU A 37 13.16 7.36 2.38
N LEU A 38 12.67 7.99 3.44
CA LEU A 38 12.20 9.37 3.38
C LEU A 38 13.41 10.30 3.24
N LEU A 39 13.36 11.17 2.24
CA LEU A 39 14.42 12.12 1.91
C LEU A 39 14.03 13.53 2.33
N GLU A 40 14.99 14.27 2.88
CA GLU A 40 14.82 15.69 3.25
C GLU A 40 14.83 16.57 1.99
N ASN A 41 14.14 17.72 2.04
CA ASN A 41 14.10 18.73 0.96
C ASN A 41 13.58 18.23 -0.40
N VAL A 42 12.87 17.10 -0.44
CA VAL A 42 12.17 16.60 -1.63
C VAL A 42 10.73 16.24 -1.28
N ILE A 43 9.87 16.20 -2.29
CA ILE A 43 8.50 15.71 -2.10
C ILE A 43 8.54 14.18 -2.10
N ASN A 44 8.13 13.59 -0.97
CA ASN A 44 8.02 12.15 -0.79
C ASN A 44 6.61 11.70 -1.23
N TYR A 45 6.52 10.87 -2.27
CA TYR A 45 5.25 10.42 -2.84
C TYR A 45 4.85 9.04 -2.32
N PHE A 46 3.55 8.88 -2.11
CA PHE A 46 2.91 7.58 -1.93
C PHE A 46 1.97 7.34 -3.11
N VAL A 47 1.97 6.12 -3.62
CA VAL A 47 1.05 5.72 -4.69
C VAL A 47 -0.06 4.87 -4.10
N ILE A 48 -1.30 5.15 -4.51
CA ILE A 48 -2.45 4.35 -4.14
C ILE A 48 -2.78 3.44 -5.32
N PHE A 49 -2.78 2.14 -5.06
CA PHE A 49 -3.22 1.13 -6.02
C PHE A 49 -4.61 0.64 -5.60
N THR A 50 -5.61 0.89 -6.44
CA THR A 50 -6.96 0.38 -6.23
C THR A 50 -7.19 -0.84 -7.11
N GLY A 51 -7.75 -1.91 -6.54
CA GLY A 51 -7.95 -3.12 -7.34
C GLY A 51 -8.78 -4.19 -6.66
N SER A 52 -9.33 -5.09 -7.49
CA SER A 52 -10.06 -6.25 -6.97
C SER A 52 -9.11 -7.32 -6.43
N PHE A 53 -7.92 -7.51 -7.02
CA PHE A 53 -6.95 -8.55 -6.65
C PHE A 53 -7.63 -9.93 -6.48
N ASN A 54 -8.40 -10.33 -7.49
CA ASN A 54 -9.32 -11.47 -7.44
C ASN A 54 -9.10 -12.47 -8.60
N PRO A 55 -8.18 -13.45 -8.44
CA PRO A 55 -7.12 -13.50 -7.43
C PRO A 55 -5.97 -12.53 -7.75
N PRO A 56 -5.02 -12.32 -6.81
CA PRO A 56 -3.78 -11.64 -7.12
C PRO A 56 -2.96 -12.40 -8.18
N HIS A 57 -2.32 -11.70 -9.13
CA HIS A 57 -1.54 -12.32 -10.22
C HIS A 57 -0.35 -11.47 -10.68
N TRP A 58 0.56 -12.07 -11.46
CA TRP A 58 1.81 -11.43 -11.90
C TRP A 58 1.65 -10.11 -12.66
N GLY A 59 0.62 -9.96 -13.52
CA GLY A 59 0.40 -8.65 -14.18
C GLY A 59 0.23 -7.47 -13.20
N GLN A 60 -0.32 -7.70 -11.99
CA GLN A 60 -0.39 -6.67 -10.95
C GLN A 60 0.99 -6.40 -10.33
N GLU A 61 1.82 -7.43 -10.18
CA GLU A 61 3.22 -7.31 -9.76
C GLU A 61 4.01 -6.42 -10.71
N GLU A 62 3.93 -6.71 -12.00
CA GLU A 62 4.62 -5.95 -13.05
C GLU A 62 4.17 -4.48 -13.06
N THR A 63 2.87 -4.24 -12.92
CA THR A 63 2.32 -2.88 -12.87
C THR A 63 2.86 -2.11 -11.66
N ILE A 64 2.92 -2.75 -10.49
CA ILE A 64 3.42 -2.14 -9.28
C ILE A 64 4.93 -1.91 -9.38
N ALA A 65 5.70 -2.89 -9.85
CA ALA A 65 7.14 -2.76 -10.06
C ALA A 65 7.47 -1.61 -11.01
N HIS A 66 6.80 -1.53 -12.16
CA HIS A 66 6.96 -0.46 -13.14
C HIS A 66 6.70 0.91 -12.52
N CYS A 67 5.69 1.04 -11.67
CA CYS A 67 5.40 2.30 -10.98
C CYS A 67 6.57 2.78 -10.10
N PHE A 68 7.31 1.88 -9.46
CA PHE A 68 8.46 2.25 -8.63
C PHE A 68 9.77 2.38 -9.40
N GLU A 69 9.95 1.59 -10.45
CA GLU A 69 11.19 1.51 -11.22
C GLU A 69 11.27 2.59 -12.29
N ASP A 70 10.12 2.96 -12.86
CA ASP A 70 10.02 3.94 -13.95
C ASP A 70 9.33 5.24 -13.50
N ALA A 71 9.48 5.59 -12.23
CA ALA A 71 8.99 6.86 -11.69
C ALA A 71 9.65 8.05 -12.44
N PRO A 72 8.86 9.05 -12.89
CA PRO A 72 9.40 10.20 -13.59
C PRO A 72 10.49 10.93 -12.77
N PRO A 73 11.47 11.57 -13.43
CA PRO A 73 12.47 12.39 -12.74
C PRO A 73 11.82 13.41 -11.81
N GLY A 74 12.27 13.45 -10.56
CA GLY A 74 11.72 14.33 -9.51
C GLY A 74 10.57 13.73 -8.70
N MET A 75 10.10 12.53 -9.04
CA MET A 75 9.08 11.81 -8.27
C MET A 75 9.73 10.77 -7.34
N HIS A 76 9.96 11.13 -6.08
CA HIS A 76 10.50 10.21 -5.09
C HIS A 76 9.38 9.34 -4.49
N ILE A 77 9.03 8.24 -5.16
CA ILE A 77 7.98 7.31 -4.71
C ILE A 77 8.54 6.41 -3.62
N VAL A 78 8.10 6.66 -2.39
CA VAL A 78 8.62 5.97 -1.21
C VAL A 78 7.91 4.65 -1.00
N ALA A 79 6.62 4.59 -1.29
CA ALA A 79 5.86 3.36 -1.08
C ALA A 79 4.46 3.39 -1.71
N GLY A 80 3.84 2.23 -1.75
CA GLY A 80 2.49 2.03 -2.21
C GLY A 80 1.53 1.72 -1.07
N VAL A 81 0.25 2.00 -1.29
CA VAL A 81 -0.85 1.51 -0.47
C VAL A 81 -1.87 0.86 -1.40
N ILE A 82 -2.20 -0.40 -1.13
CA ILE A 82 -3.22 -1.12 -1.87
C ILE A 82 -4.56 -0.97 -1.13
N GLN A 83 -5.52 -0.37 -1.81
CA GLN A 83 -6.93 -0.40 -1.43
C GLN A 83 -7.64 -1.49 -2.22
N PHE A 84 -8.20 -2.46 -1.51
CA PHE A 84 -9.01 -3.49 -2.13
C PHE A 84 -10.42 -2.97 -2.38
N VAL A 85 -10.97 -3.27 -3.56
CA VAL A 85 -12.40 -3.11 -3.80
C VAL A 85 -13.16 -4.01 -2.83
N ASN A 86 -14.26 -3.50 -2.26
CA ASN A 86 -15.10 -4.27 -1.35
C ASN A 86 -15.76 -5.50 -2.03
N ASP A 87 -16.29 -6.43 -1.23
CA ASP A 87 -16.78 -7.72 -1.74
C ASP A 87 -17.98 -7.58 -2.68
N GLU A 88 -18.82 -6.58 -2.48
CA GLU A 88 -19.93 -6.27 -3.39
C GLU A 88 -19.41 -5.81 -4.76
N GLY A 89 -18.45 -4.89 -4.78
CA GLY A 89 -17.81 -4.42 -6.00
C GLY A 89 -17.08 -5.54 -6.75
N VAL A 90 -16.43 -6.46 -6.03
CA VAL A 90 -15.83 -7.66 -6.66
C VAL A 90 -16.91 -8.55 -7.27
N ARG A 91 -17.99 -8.86 -6.54
CA ARG A 91 -19.09 -9.69 -7.06
C ARG A 91 -19.68 -9.07 -8.32
N HIS A 92 -19.98 -7.78 -8.30
CA HIS A 92 -20.52 -7.07 -9.46
C HIS A 92 -19.56 -7.13 -10.65
N LYS A 93 -18.24 -6.94 -10.41
CA LYS A 93 -17.23 -7.00 -11.47
C LYS A 93 -17.10 -8.38 -12.13
N VAL A 94 -17.25 -9.46 -11.36
CA VAL A 94 -17.06 -10.82 -11.89
C VAL A 94 -18.33 -11.48 -12.42
N GLN A 95 -19.49 -10.83 -12.27
CA GLN A 95 -20.75 -11.32 -12.84
C GLN A 95 -20.59 -11.58 -14.34
N GLY A 96 -20.77 -12.85 -14.74
CA GLY A 96 -20.69 -13.29 -16.13
C GLY A 96 -19.28 -13.50 -16.69
N SER A 97 -18.21 -13.19 -15.95
CA SER A 97 -16.83 -13.30 -16.44
C SER A 97 -15.95 -14.25 -15.63
N SER A 98 -16.23 -14.44 -14.33
CA SER A 98 -15.51 -15.40 -13.49
C SER A 98 -16.44 -16.04 -12.46
N PRO A 99 -16.32 -17.36 -12.21
CA PRO A 99 -17.16 -18.04 -11.23
C PRO A 99 -16.79 -17.73 -9.77
N ILE A 100 -15.66 -17.06 -9.52
CA ILE A 100 -15.12 -16.90 -8.16
C ILE A 100 -15.01 -15.42 -7.79
N ALA A 101 -15.75 -15.03 -6.76
CA ALA A 101 -15.59 -13.76 -6.03
C ALA A 101 -14.99 -14.04 -4.65
N LEU A 102 -13.68 -13.84 -4.49
CA LEU A 102 -12.98 -14.06 -3.24
C LEU A 102 -13.33 -12.95 -2.23
N PRO A 103 -13.71 -13.30 -0.99
CA PRO A 103 -13.87 -12.35 0.10
C PRO A 103 -12.60 -11.53 0.35
N HIS A 104 -12.76 -10.32 0.88
CA HIS A 104 -11.69 -9.38 1.18
C HIS A 104 -10.56 -10.01 2.00
N SER A 105 -10.92 -10.72 3.06
CA SER A 105 -9.96 -11.42 3.94
C SER A 105 -9.12 -12.45 3.20
N GLN A 106 -9.71 -13.19 2.25
CA GLN A 106 -8.98 -14.17 1.45
C GLN A 106 -8.05 -13.49 0.46
N ARG A 107 -8.50 -12.41 -0.19
CA ARG A 107 -7.66 -11.64 -1.12
C ARG A 107 -6.43 -11.07 -0.41
N LEU A 108 -6.62 -10.53 0.79
CA LEU A 108 -5.53 -10.04 1.64
C LEU A 108 -4.54 -11.17 1.99
N GLN A 109 -5.03 -12.38 2.32
CA GLN A 109 -4.18 -13.53 2.64
C GLN A 109 -3.42 -14.09 1.43
N LEU A 110 -3.98 -13.95 0.23
CA LEU A 110 -3.40 -14.45 -1.02
C LEU A 110 -2.32 -13.51 -1.58
N ILE A 111 -2.26 -12.26 -1.10
CA ILE A 111 -1.18 -11.34 -1.48
C ILE A 111 0.12 -11.82 -0.81
N LYS A 112 0.88 -12.58 -1.59
CA LYS A 112 2.23 -13.07 -1.23
C LYS A 112 3.28 -12.66 -2.27
N ILE A 113 2.90 -11.73 -3.13
CA ILE A 113 3.71 -11.26 -4.26
C ILE A 113 4.86 -10.41 -3.69
N PRO A 114 6.14 -10.78 -3.91
CA PRO A 114 7.27 -10.13 -3.27
C PRO A 114 7.28 -8.61 -3.41
N GLN A 115 7.15 -8.09 -4.63
CA GLN A 115 7.15 -6.64 -4.89
C GLN A 115 6.02 -5.91 -4.16
N ILE A 116 4.84 -6.55 -4.10
CA ILE A 116 3.71 -6.01 -3.35
C ILE A 116 4.03 -6.00 -1.86
N THR A 117 4.47 -7.12 -1.32
CA THR A 117 4.71 -7.27 0.13
C THR A 117 5.91 -6.48 0.65
N SER A 118 6.83 -6.07 -0.22
CA SER A 118 8.03 -5.28 0.14
C SER A 118 7.87 -3.79 -0.08
N ARG A 119 7.04 -3.34 -1.04
CA ARG A 119 6.90 -1.92 -1.40
C ARG A 119 5.52 -1.34 -1.10
N CYS A 120 4.51 -2.19 -0.92
CA CYS A 120 3.14 -1.77 -0.72
C CYS A 120 2.59 -2.22 0.62
N TYR A 121 1.79 -1.36 1.25
CA TYR A 121 0.95 -1.76 2.36
C TYR A 121 -0.41 -2.23 1.85
N CYS A 122 -0.82 -3.44 2.19
CA CYS A 122 -2.15 -3.95 1.86
C CYS A 122 -3.14 -3.54 2.96
N PHE A 123 -3.99 -2.56 2.66
CA PHE A 123 -4.92 -2.01 3.65
C PHE A 123 -6.00 -3.04 4.02
N PRO A 124 -6.17 -3.39 5.31
CA PRO A 124 -7.09 -4.44 5.73
C PRO A 124 -8.50 -3.95 6.08
N GLY A 125 -8.71 -2.64 6.19
CA GLY A 125 -9.97 -2.03 6.63
C GLY A 125 -11.00 -1.83 5.52
N THR A 126 -12.12 -1.20 5.86
CA THR A 126 -13.19 -0.81 4.93
C THR A 126 -12.85 0.46 4.16
N ASP A 127 -13.63 0.79 3.12
CA ASP A 127 -13.48 2.03 2.35
C ASP A 127 -13.53 3.28 3.24
N THR A 128 -14.47 3.34 4.20
CA THR A 128 -14.54 4.45 5.16
C THR A 128 -13.31 4.54 6.06
N GLN A 129 -12.77 3.41 6.50
CA GLN A 129 -11.53 3.40 7.28
C GLN A 129 -10.33 3.81 6.45
N PHE A 130 -10.36 3.53 5.14
CA PHE A 130 -9.30 3.93 4.22
C PHE A 130 -9.21 5.45 4.08
N ASP A 131 -10.34 6.14 3.97
CA ASP A 131 -10.38 7.60 3.91
C ASP A 131 -9.78 8.23 5.18
N VAL A 132 -10.14 7.69 6.35
CA VAL A 132 -9.58 8.11 7.64
C VAL A 132 -8.07 7.86 7.70
N PHE A 133 -7.63 6.68 7.26
CA PHE A 133 -6.22 6.33 7.19
C PHE A 133 -5.43 7.28 6.26
N LEU A 134 -5.96 7.59 5.07
CA LEU A 134 -5.30 8.51 4.15
C LEU A 134 -5.19 9.92 4.72
N ALA A 135 -6.24 10.41 5.37
CA ALA A 135 -6.23 11.71 6.04
C ALA A 135 -5.15 11.75 7.14
N ALA A 136 -5.10 10.72 7.99
CA ALA A 136 -4.10 10.60 9.05
C ALA A 136 -2.68 10.48 8.49
N LEU A 137 -2.47 9.66 7.46
CA LEU A 137 -1.16 9.50 6.81
C LEU A 137 -0.68 10.83 6.23
N ASN A 138 -1.55 11.57 5.54
CA ASN A 138 -1.20 12.87 4.98
C ASN A 138 -0.84 13.89 6.06
N ASP A 139 -1.58 13.90 7.18
CA ASP A 139 -1.30 14.79 8.31
C ASP A 139 0.05 14.46 8.97
N VAL A 140 0.30 13.19 9.28
CA VAL A 140 1.59 12.73 9.83
C VAL A 140 2.75 13.10 8.91
N MET A 141 2.58 12.93 7.59
CA MET A 141 3.62 13.25 6.62
C MET A 141 3.89 14.76 6.48
N LYS A 142 2.86 15.62 6.65
CA LYS A 142 3.02 17.08 6.63
C LYS A 142 3.67 17.62 7.90
N ASN A 143 3.28 17.06 9.05
CA ASN A 143 3.74 17.51 10.36
C ASN A 143 5.12 16.94 10.72
N THR A 144 5.60 15.94 9.97
CA THR A 144 6.96 15.46 10.09
C THR A 144 7.86 16.28 9.18
N HIS A 145 8.67 17.15 9.79
CA HIS A 145 9.77 17.79 9.07
C HIS A 145 10.85 16.73 8.74
N PHE A 146 11.04 16.51 7.42
CA PHE A 146 12.19 15.80 6.86
C PHE A 146 13.21 16.83 6.43
#